data_AF-A0A6H0SL48-F1
#
_entry.id   AF-A0A6H0SL48-F1
#
_cell.length_a   1.000
_cell.length_b   1.000
_cell.length_c   1.000
_cell.angle_alpha   90.00
_cell.angle_beta   90.00
_cell.angle_gamma   90.00
#
_symmetry.space_group_name_H-M   'P 1'
#
loop_
_entity.id
_entity.type
_entity.pdbx_description
1 polymer ?
#
loop_
_entity_poly.entity_id
_entity_poly.type
_entity_poly.pdbx_seq_one_letter_code
_entity_poly.pdbx_strand_id
1 'polypeptide(L)'
;MINASRGLKAFGVVATLGLLLTGCSEPKSDLKTLTPTVGPSPSKEAPKIKSLRDADLANAEWTDPMAIDGHASKIRLKNSKGSDEFNSYKLGKIVYADLNADGVDDAVATFTSTSGNAYWEHFVAWVATADGPVQVPGEIAYSHNCGSTVESVAPAKQGVKVTEYLRSDFENTACSENGPLKQVRTVGVKQYAGDDQYYLVRTDALGGYGGYCHPEVQGETISVSIPVYSAPNSRSKMPLQRQEMMGYMAGPEAAGTVTKDGQWALGAVLIRDEKSATGMKTRCAWIPTTKNPLHTEGEAVLGENGKPVG
;
A
#
# COMPACT_ATOMS: atom_id res chain seq x y z
N MET A 1 -50.22 25.24 12.66
CA MET A 1 -50.43 25.57 14.08
C MET A 1 -49.11 25.39 14.81
N ILE A 2 -48.64 26.48 15.44
CA ILE A 2 -47.70 26.58 16.58
C ILE A 2 -46.26 26.05 16.34
N ASN A 3 -45.30 26.90 15.97
CA ASN A 3 -44.38 27.73 16.80
C ASN A 3 -43.39 26.92 17.67
N ALA A 4 -42.08 27.03 17.40
CA ALA A 4 -41.10 27.89 18.14
C ALA A 4 -40.37 27.06 19.24
N SER A 5 -39.14 27.30 19.68
CA SER A 5 -38.08 28.28 19.40
C SER A 5 -36.83 27.89 20.22
N ARG A 6 -35.66 28.23 19.69
CA ARG A 6 -34.39 28.68 20.32
C ARG A 6 -34.23 28.64 21.86
N GLY A 7 -33.00 28.29 22.27
CA GLY A 7 -32.21 29.15 23.15
C GLY A 7 -31.52 28.44 24.31
N LEU A 8 -30.18 28.38 24.28
CA LEU A 8 -29.39 28.17 25.49
C LEU A 8 -28.33 29.27 25.66
N LYS A 9 -28.12 29.61 26.93
CA LYS A 9 -27.71 30.90 27.48
C LYS A 9 -26.21 31.17 27.41
N ALA A 10 -25.93 32.47 27.46
CA ALA A 10 -24.65 33.13 27.70
C ALA A 10 -23.96 32.70 29.00
N PHE A 11 -22.63 32.82 29.02
CA PHE A 11 -21.86 33.38 30.13
C PHE A 11 -20.66 34.15 29.57
N GLY A 12 -20.60 35.45 29.87
CA GLY A 12 -19.41 36.27 29.66
C GLY A 12 -18.61 36.39 30.94
N VAL A 13 -17.30 36.61 30.82
CA VAL A 13 -16.49 37.35 31.81
C VAL A 13 -15.40 38.09 31.03
N VAL A 14 -15.46 39.42 31.13
CA VAL A 14 -14.40 40.37 30.82
C VAL A 14 -13.51 40.47 32.06
N ALA A 15 -12.19 40.43 31.91
CA ALA A 15 -11.28 40.91 32.94
C ALA A 15 -10.01 41.53 32.32
N THR A 16 -9.97 42.85 32.44
CA THR A 16 -8.90 43.80 32.18
C THR A 16 -7.72 43.59 33.15
N LEU A 17 -6.49 43.61 32.64
CA LEU A 17 -5.26 43.85 33.41
C LEU A 17 -4.40 44.74 32.48
N GLY A 18 -4.00 45.97 32.78
CA GLY A 18 -3.63 46.54 34.07
C GLY A 18 -2.14 46.90 33.98
N LEU A 19 -1.82 47.99 33.27
CA LEU A 19 -0.48 48.60 33.24
C LEU A 19 -0.10 49.05 34.66
N LEU A 20 1.02 48.58 35.18
CA LEU A 20 1.71 49.19 36.32
C LEU A 20 3.18 49.42 35.95
N LEU A 21 3.53 50.71 35.90
CA LEU A 21 4.88 51.23 35.89
C LEU A 21 5.43 51.21 37.31
N THR A 22 6.55 50.53 37.53
CA THR A 22 7.43 50.77 38.68
C THR A 22 8.89 50.72 38.22
N GLY A 23 9.64 51.76 38.56
CA GLY A 23 11.04 51.93 38.19
C GLY A 23 12.04 51.32 39.18
N CYS A 24 13.27 51.30 38.69
CA CYS A 24 14.57 51.28 39.39
C CYS A 24 14.92 50.06 40.25
N SER A 25 15.78 49.20 39.70
CA SER A 25 17.11 48.91 40.27
C SER A 25 17.90 48.05 39.28
N GLU A 26 19.03 48.56 38.78
CA GLU A 26 20.00 47.77 38.02
C GLU A 26 20.72 46.78 38.96
N PRO A 27 20.63 45.46 38.74
CA PRO A 27 21.60 44.53 39.27
C PRO A 27 22.75 44.46 38.24
N LYS A 28 23.96 44.85 38.65
CA LYS A 28 25.19 44.47 37.93
C LYS A 28 25.26 42.93 37.91
N SER A 29 24.85 42.35 36.79
CA SER A 29 25.05 40.94 36.50
C SER A 29 26.31 40.83 35.66
N ASP A 30 27.40 40.41 36.29
CA ASP A 30 28.60 39.94 35.61
C ASP A 30 28.26 38.65 34.85
N LEU A 31 27.68 38.81 33.66
CA LEU A 31 27.53 37.75 32.68
C LEU A 31 28.91 37.43 32.11
N LYS A 32 29.62 36.52 32.78
CA LYS A 32 30.60 35.66 32.08
C LYS A 32 29.81 34.87 31.03
N THR A 33 29.94 35.29 29.78
CA THR A 33 29.55 34.50 28.60
C THR A 33 30.30 33.17 28.63
N LEU A 34 29.70 32.16 29.24
CA LEU A 34 30.06 30.77 29.00
C LEU A 34 29.45 30.42 27.66
N THR A 35 30.24 30.56 26.60
CA THR A 35 29.95 29.95 25.31
C THR A 35 29.68 28.47 25.57
N PRO A 36 28.48 27.93 25.29
CA PRO A 36 28.28 26.50 25.35
C PRO A 36 29.19 25.91 24.27
N THR A 37 30.23 25.18 24.69
CA THR A 37 30.93 24.27 23.80
C THR A 37 29.92 23.22 23.39
N VAL A 38 29.29 23.43 22.23
CA VAL A 38 28.59 22.39 21.49
C VAL A 38 29.65 21.36 21.14
N GLY A 39 29.83 20.38 22.01
CA GLY A 39 30.55 19.16 21.66
C GLY A 39 29.84 18.57 20.44
N PRO A 40 30.57 18.08 19.42
CA PRO A 40 29.94 17.39 18.32
C PRO A 40 29.14 16.23 18.91
N SER A 41 27.81 16.36 18.87
CA SER A 41 26.93 15.22 19.06
C SER A 41 27.36 14.20 18.00
N PRO A 42 27.71 12.96 18.37
CA PRO A 42 27.92 11.94 17.37
C PRO A 42 26.60 11.80 16.63
N SER A 43 26.52 12.41 15.45
CA SER A 43 25.53 12.03 14.47
C SER A 43 25.78 10.55 14.25
N LYS A 44 24.91 9.72 14.81
CA LYS A 44 24.82 8.31 14.44
C LYS A 44 24.35 8.34 12.99
N GLU A 45 25.31 8.51 12.07
CA GLU A 45 25.07 8.27 10.67
C GLU A 45 24.62 6.81 10.61
N ALA A 46 23.33 6.61 10.30
CA ALA A 46 22.79 5.28 10.16
C ALA A 46 23.65 4.56 9.12
N PRO A 47 24.05 3.30 9.36
CA PRO A 47 24.89 2.60 8.41
C PRO A 47 24.14 2.55 7.06
N LYS A 48 24.77 3.08 6.02
CA LYS A 48 24.28 2.93 4.65
C LYS A 48 24.23 1.44 4.34
N ILE A 49 23.02 0.90 4.24
CA ILE A 49 22.82 -0.52 4.00
C ILE A 49 23.14 -0.80 2.53
N LYS A 50 24.07 -1.73 2.29
CA LYS A 50 24.45 -2.15 0.92
C LYS A 50 23.59 -3.30 0.39
N SER A 51 22.78 -3.92 1.24
CA SER A 51 21.83 -4.99 0.93
C SER A 51 20.94 -5.27 2.15
N LEU A 52 19.67 -5.66 1.94
CA LEU A 52 18.80 -6.12 3.03
C LEU A 52 19.23 -7.45 3.66
N ARG A 53 20.24 -8.13 3.13
CA ARG A 53 20.85 -9.29 3.81
C ARG A 53 21.46 -8.94 5.17
N ASP A 54 21.88 -7.69 5.32
CA ASP A 54 22.47 -7.16 6.56
C ASP A 54 21.41 -6.53 7.48
N ALA A 55 20.15 -6.42 7.04
CA ALA A 55 19.07 -5.82 7.81
C ALA A 55 18.45 -6.81 8.81
N ASP A 56 18.28 -6.38 10.05
CA ASP A 56 17.65 -7.17 11.11
C ASP A 56 16.13 -7.05 11.09
N LEU A 57 15.49 -7.66 10.09
CA LEU A 57 14.02 -7.69 9.98
C LEU A 57 13.35 -8.43 11.16
N ALA A 58 14.11 -9.23 11.92
CA ALA A 58 13.63 -9.95 13.10
C ALA A 58 13.42 -9.04 14.32
N ASN A 59 14.03 -7.85 14.33
CA ASN A 59 13.85 -6.82 15.36
C ASN A 59 13.33 -5.50 14.80
N ALA A 60 12.90 -5.49 13.53
CA ALA A 60 12.34 -4.32 12.86
C ALA A 60 10.91 -3.99 13.35
N GLU A 61 10.51 -2.75 13.10
CA GLU A 61 9.12 -2.33 13.18
C GLU A 61 8.46 -2.50 11.82
N TRP A 62 7.37 -3.26 11.81
CA TRP A 62 6.57 -3.57 10.62
C TRP A 62 5.32 -2.70 10.61
N THR A 63 4.85 -2.36 9.41
CA THR A 63 3.50 -1.84 9.20
C THR A 63 2.58 -3.02 8.91
N ASP A 64 1.49 -3.13 9.64
CA ASP A 64 0.49 -4.16 9.42
C ASP A 64 -0.18 -3.99 8.05
N PRO A 65 -0.04 -4.96 7.11
CA PRO A 65 -0.72 -4.89 5.82
C PRO A 65 -2.26 -5.00 5.96
N MET A 66 -2.75 -5.56 7.07
CA MET A 66 -4.19 -5.74 7.33
C MET A 66 -4.83 -4.61 8.13
N ALA A 67 -4.11 -3.53 8.45
CA ALA A 67 -4.66 -2.44 9.25
C ALA A 67 -5.92 -1.84 8.59
N ILE A 68 -7.09 -2.26 9.07
CA ILE A 68 -8.39 -1.70 8.72
C ILE A 68 -8.49 -0.35 9.47
N ASP A 69 -9.04 0.67 8.82
CA ASP A 69 -9.26 2.05 9.34
C ASP A 69 -8.20 3.11 9.03
N GLY A 70 -7.26 2.85 8.12
CA GLY A 70 -6.40 3.92 7.58
C GLY A 70 -5.40 4.52 8.58
N HIS A 71 -5.31 3.93 9.77
CA HIS A 71 -4.23 4.08 10.74
C HIS A 71 -3.30 2.89 10.59
N ALA A 72 -2.10 3.12 10.07
CA ALA A 72 -1.07 2.10 9.98
C ALA A 72 -0.77 1.55 11.38
N SER A 73 -1.22 0.33 11.69
CA SER A 73 -0.81 -0.38 12.89
C SER A 73 0.67 -0.74 12.76
N LYS A 74 1.43 -0.52 13.83
CA LYS A 74 2.87 -0.83 13.89
C LYS A 74 3.08 -2.08 14.72
N ILE A 75 3.72 -3.08 14.14
CA ILE A 75 4.05 -4.34 14.79
C ILE A 75 5.54 -4.34 15.06
N ARG A 76 5.90 -4.35 16.35
CA ARG A 76 7.30 -4.47 16.74
C ARG A 76 7.67 -5.92 16.92
N LEU A 77 8.60 -6.41 16.10
CA LEU A 77 9.20 -7.72 16.32
C LEU A 77 10.37 -7.64 17.29
N LYS A 78 10.53 -8.69 18.09
CA LYS A 78 11.70 -8.97 18.91
C LYS A 78 12.09 -10.43 18.71
N ASN A 79 13.26 -10.68 18.16
CA ASN A 79 13.73 -12.03 17.81
C ASN A 79 12.68 -12.81 16.98
N SER A 80 12.23 -12.19 15.88
CA SER A 80 11.29 -12.77 14.90
C SER A 80 9.86 -12.96 15.41
N LYS A 81 9.51 -12.47 16.59
CA LYS A 81 8.17 -12.62 17.16
C LYS A 81 7.64 -11.30 17.71
N GLY A 82 6.33 -11.12 17.64
CA GLY A 82 5.62 -10.00 18.22
C GLY A 82 4.21 -10.43 18.62
N SER A 83 3.51 -9.58 19.37
CA SER A 83 2.11 -9.78 19.70
C SER A 83 1.49 -8.45 20.11
N ASP A 84 0.20 -8.31 19.87
CA ASP A 84 -0.65 -7.28 20.47
C ASP A 84 -1.79 -7.93 21.27
N GLU A 85 -2.84 -7.18 21.59
CA GLU A 85 -4.01 -7.69 22.34
C GLU A 85 -4.76 -8.81 21.62
N PHE A 86 -4.75 -8.81 20.28
CA PHE A 86 -5.62 -9.66 19.45
C PHE A 86 -4.85 -10.68 18.62
N ASN A 87 -3.57 -10.42 18.34
CA ASN A 87 -2.81 -11.14 17.35
C ASN A 87 -1.42 -11.54 17.87
N SER A 88 -0.95 -12.69 17.40
CA SER A 88 0.45 -13.09 17.49
C SER A 88 1.10 -13.04 16.12
N TYR A 89 2.37 -12.68 16.11
CA TYR A 89 3.10 -12.34 14.90
C TYR A 89 4.44 -13.06 14.85
N LYS A 90 4.80 -13.58 13.67
CA LYS A 90 6.06 -14.30 13.48
C LYS A 90 6.67 -14.04 12.11
N LEU A 91 7.92 -13.62 12.09
CA LEU A 91 8.73 -13.56 10.87
C LEU A 91 9.01 -14.99 10.37
N GLY A 92 8.74 -15.22 9.09
CA GLY A 92 9.01 -16.46 8.40
C GLY A 92 10.20 -16.35 7.45
N LYS A 93 10.04 -16.89 6.25
CA LYS A 93 11.09 -16.98 5.23
C LYS A 93 11.36 -15.60 4.63
N ILE A 94 12.63 -15.33 4.34
CA ILE A 94 13.04 -14.14 3.58
C ILE A 94 13.56 -14.60 2.22
N VAL A 95 13.07 -13.96 1.16
CA VAL A 95 13.54 -14.13 -0.22
C VAL A 95 14.23 -12.83 -0.62
N TYR A 96 15.51 -12.91 -0.97
CA TYR A 96 16.28 -11.75 -1.43
C TYR A 96 16.30 -11.69 -2.95
N ALA A 97 16.03 -10.52 -3.51
CA ALA A 97 16.06 -10.22 -4.93
C ALA A 97 16.17 -8.71 -5.12
N ASP A 98 16.71 -8.26 -6.23
CA ASP A 98 16.65 -6.84 -6.64
C ASP A 98 15.21 -6.51 -7.08
N LEU A 99 14.44 -5.84 -6.20
CA LEU A 99 13.02 -5.56 -6.44
C LEU A 99 12.80 -4.30 -7.26
N ASN A 100 13.67 -3.29 -7.11
CA ASN A 100 13.55 -1.97 -7.73
C ASN A 100 14.49 -1.76 -8.94
N ALA A 101 15.29 -2.78 -9.29
CA ALA A 101 16.27 -2.79 -10.37
C ALA A 101 17.44 -1.80 -10.18
N ASP A 102 17.85 -1.53 -8.93
CA ASP A 102 18.99 -0.66 -8.62
C ASP A 102 20.32 -1.42 -8.42
N GLY A 103 20.29 -2.75 -8.54
CA GLY A 103 21.45 -3.63 -8.36
C GLY A 103 21.75 -3.98 -6.90
N VAL A 104 20.89 -3.60 -5.95
CA VAL A 104 20.98 -3.96 -4.53
C VAL A 104 19.93 -5.03 -4.21
N ASP A 105 20.34 -6.03 -3.43
CA ASP A 105 19.42 -7.05 -2.94
C ASP A 105 18.45 -6.44 -1.91
N ASP A 106 17.18 -6.36 -2.32
CA ASP A 106 16.01 -6.10 -1.50
C ASP A 106 15.48 -7.42 -0.88
N ALA A 107 14.31 -7.39 -0.23
CA ALA A 107 13.74 -8.54 0.46
C ALA A 107 12.22 -8.62 0.31
N VAL A 108 11.74 -9.84 0.10
CA VAL A 108 10.35 -10.23 0.38
C VAL A 108 10.38 -11.12 1.59
N ALA A 109 9.84 -10.62 2.69
CA ALA A 109 9.84 -11.32 3.96
C ALA A 109 8.42 -11.76 4.30
N THR A 110 8.27 -13.04 4.68
CA THR A 110 6.99 -13.56 5.12
C THR A 110 6.76 -13.23 6.57
N PHE A 111 5.53 -12.89 6.90
CA PHE A 111 5.13 -12.55 8.24
C PHE A 111 3.78 -13.21 8.50
N THR A 112 3.72 -14.09 9.50
CA THR A 112 2.49 -14.79 9.88
C THR A 112 1.81 -14.03 11.00
N SER A 113 0.55 -13.66 10.81
CA SER A 113 -0.35 -13.20 11.86
C SER A 113 -1.30 -14.33 12.24
N THR A 114 -1.61 -14.45 13.53
CA THR A 114 -2.53 -15.47 14.05
C THR A 114 -3.50 -14.83 15.03
N SER A 115 -4.80 -15.02 14.80
CA SER A 115 -5.88 -14.53 15.65
C SER A 115 -6.88 -15.65 15.94
N GLY A 116 -6.89 -16.17 17.18
CA GLY A 116 -7.67 -17.35 17.52
C GLY A 116 -7.31 -18.55 16.63
N ASN A 117 -8.27 -19.03 15.84
CA ASN A 117 -8.08 -20.14 14.90
C ASN A 117 -7.72 -19.68 13.47
N ALA A 118 -7.68 -18.37 13.24
CA ALA A 118 -7.34 -17.81 11.94
C ALA A 118 -5.84 -17.54 11.84
N TYR A 119 -5.28 -17.77 10.65
CA TYR A 119 -3.92 -17.37 10.33
C TYR A 119 -3.88 -16.66 8.98
N TRP A 120 -2.96 -15.72 8.85
CA TRP A 120 -2.59 -15.13 7.58
C TRP A 120 -1.08 -15.17 7.46
N GLU A 121 -0.57 -15.59 6.31
CA GLU A 121 0.84 -15.47 5.95
C GLU A 121 0.97 -14.38 4.89
N HIS A 122 1.52 -13.24 5.27
CA HIS A 122 1.71 -12.08 4.42
C HIS A 122 3.08 -12.12 3.75
N PHE A 123 3.15 -11.76 2.48
CA PHE A 123 4.41 -11.60 1.73
C PHE A 123 4.64 -10.12 1.48
N VAL A 124 5.57 -9.51 2.21
CA VAL A 124 5.76 -8.05 2.23
C VAL A 124 7.10 -7.68 1.62
N ALA A 125 7.12 -6.69 0.73
CA ALA A 125 8.33 -6.15 0.16
C ALA A 125 9.00 -5.15 1.09
N TRP A 126 10.33 -5.22 1.14
CA TRP A 126 11.22 -4.29 1.79
C TRP A 126 12.28 -3.86 0.79
N VAL A 127 12.56 -2.56 0.73
CA VAL A 127 13.59 -1.97 -0.13
C VAL A 127 14.78 -1.51 0.73
N ALA A 128 16.00 -1.82 0.30
CA ALA A 128 17.21 -1.24 0.86
C ALA A 128 17.35 0.20 0.37
N THR A 129 17.41 1.15 1.30
CA THR A 129 17.68 2.56 1.00
C THR A 129 18.92 3.05 1.75
N ALA A 130 19.44 4.22 1.35
CA ALA A 130 20.55 4.85 2.04
C ALA A 130 20.26 5.13 3.53
N ASP A 131 18.99 5.38 3.87
CA ASP A 131 18.53 5.70 5.22
C ASP A 131 18.11 4.46 6.03
N GLY A 132 18.14 3.27 5.41
CA GLY A 132 17.79 2.00 6.03
C GLY A 132 16.72 1.21 5.27
N PRO A 133 16.20 0.12 5.86
CA PRO A 133 15.19 -0.72 5.24
C PRO A 133 13.82 0.00 5.25
N VAL A 134 13.17 0.07 4.09
CA VAL A 134 11.84 0.68 3.94
C VAL A 134 10.84 -0.39 3.55
N GLN A 135 9.78 -0.57 4.35
CA GLN A 135 8.68 -1.44 3.99
C GLN A 135 7.83 -0.78 2.90
N VAL A 136 7.53 -1.52 1.83
CA VAL A 136 6.62 -1.06 0.77
C VAL A 136 5.18 -1.23 1.25
N PRO A 137 4.30 -0.22 1.10
CA PRO A 137 2.89 -0.35 1.46
C PRO A 137 2.18 -1.50 0.74
N GLY A 138 1.32 -2.19 1.49
CA GLY A 138 0.56 -3.34 1.02
C GLY A 138 1.34 -4.64 1.05
N GLU A 139 0.69 -5.71 0.60
CA GLU A 139 1.27 -7.05 0.50
C GLU A 139 1.38 -7.47 -0.96
N ILE A 140 2.45 -8.19 -1.29
CA ILE A 140 2.64 -8.81 -2.61
C ILE A 140 1.56 -9.86 -2.82
N ALA A 141 1.37 -10.72 -1.82
CA ALA A 141 0.44 -11.84 -1.81
C ALA A 141 0.18 -12.23 -0.34
N TYR A 142 -0.85 -13.03 -0.08
CA TYR A 142 -1.04 -13.66 1.22
C TYR A 142 -1.68 -15.04 1.11
N SER A 143 -1.44 -15.86 2.13
CA SER A 143 -2.16 -17.11 2.37
C SER A 143 -3.06 -16.96 3.60
N HIS A 144 -4.25 -17.57 3.60
CA HIS A 144 -5.17 -17.56 4.75
C HIS A 144 -5.88 -18.90 4.91
N ASN A 145 -6.31 -19.26 6.13
CA ASN A 145 -7.14 -20.46 6.34
C ASN A 145 -8.43 -20.40 5.51
N CYS A 146 -8.70 -21.41 4.68
CA CYS A 146 -9.81 -21.39 3.73
C CYS A 146 -9.79 -20.19 2.75
N GLY A 147 -8.63 -19.57 2.49
CA GLY A 147 -8.48 -18.44 1.59
C GLY A 147 -7.57 -18.74 0.39
N SER A 148 -7.03 -17.68 -0.22
CA SER A 148 -5.96 -17.78 -1.22
C SER A 148 -4.72 -18.48 -0.63
N THR A 149 -3.91 -19.09 -1.50
CA THR A 149 -2.70 -19.83 -1.10
C THR A 149 -1.52 -19.45 -1.99
N VAL A 150 -0.42 -19.04 -1.37
CA VAL A 150 0.85 -18.79 -2.08
C VAL A 150 1.64 -20.09 -2.15
N GLU A 151 1.85 -20.60 -3.37
CA GLU A 151 2.63 -21.81 -3.63
C GLU A 151 4.14 -21.54 -3.58
N SER A 152 4.57 -20.41 -4.14
CA SER A 152 5.99 -20.07 -4.17
C SER A 152 6.24 -18.57 -4.37
N VAL A 153 7.29 -18.06 -3.71
CA VAL A 153 7.93 -16.78 -4.03
C VAL A 153 9.41 -17.06 -4.27
N ALA A 154 9.90 -16.69 -5.45
CA ALA A 154 11.27 -16.94 -5.88
C ALA A 154 11.89 -15.70 -6.54
N PRO A 155 13.21 -15.50 -6.46
CA PRO A 155 13.88 -14.40 -7.15
C PRO A 155 13.64 -14.43 -8.68
N ALA A 156 13.54 -13.26 -9.29
CA ALA A 156 13.46 -13.06 -10.74
C ALA A 156 14.39 -11.92 -11.18
N LYS A 157 14.55 -11.71 -12.50
CA LYS A 157 15.48 -10.69 -13.04
C LYS A 157 15.15 -9.25 -12.61
N GLN A 158 13.89 -8.97 -12.29
CA GLN A 158 13.38 -7.66 -11.85
C GLN A 158 12.22 -7.91 -10.88
N GLY A 159 12.53 -8.16 -9.61
CA GLY A 159 11.55 -8.54 -8.61
C GLY A 159 11.54 -10.02 -8.23
N VAL A 160 10.39 -10.49 -7.77
CA VAL A 160 10.12 -11.88 -7.43
C VAL A 160 9.04 -12.47 -8.32
N LYS A 161 9.19 -13.74 -8.67
CA LYS A 161 8.13 -14.54 -9.27
C LYS A 161 7.26 -15.13 -8.16
N VAL A 162 5.97 -14.81 -8.21
CA VAL A 162 4.93 -15.31 -7.32
C VAL A 162 4.09 -16.33 -8.08
N THR A 163 3.89 -17.49 -7.49
CA THR A 163 2.89 -18.47 -7.92
C THR A 163 1.91 -18.66 -6.78
N GLU A 164 0.62 -18.46 -7.06
CA GLU A 164 -0.45 -18.53 -6.07
C GLU A 164 -1.72 -19.12 -6.68
N TYR A 165 -2.62 -19.55 -5.81
CA TYR A 165 -3.94 -20.03 -6.12
C TYR A 165 -4.94 -19.15 -5.37
N LEU A 166 -5.62 -18.28 -6.11
CA LEU A 166 -6.61 -17.37 -5.53
C LEU A 166 -7.93 -18.10 -5.35
N ARG A 167 -8.54 -17.89 -4.19
CA ARG A 167 -9.86 -18.45 -3.89
C ARG A 167 -10.92 -17.63 -4.61
N SER A 168 -11.72 -18.29 -5.45
CA SER A 168 -12.84 -17.67 -6.13
C SER A 168 -13.95 -17.30 -5.16
N ASP A 169 -14.56 -16.14 -5.38
CA ASP A 169 -15.80 -15.71 -4.70
C ASP A 169 -17.05 -16.36 -5.32
N PHE A 170 -16.91 -17.01 -6.47
CA PHE A 170 -18.02 -17.56 -7.27
C PHE A 170 -18.05 -19.09 -7.31
N GLU A 171 -16.93 -19.73 -7.00
CA GLU A 171 -16.83 -21.18 -6.89
C GLU A 171 -16.71 -21.64 -5.45
N ASN A 172 -17.57 -22.58 -5.06
CA ASN A 172 -17.53 -23.15 -3.72
C ASN A 172 -16.38 -24.15 -3.59
N THR A 173 -15.21 -23.65 -3.18
CA THR A 173 -13.97 -24.43 -3.04
C THR A 173 -13.85 -24.97 -1.61
N ALA A 174 -13.58 -26.27 -1.42
CA ALA A 174 -13.39 -26.81 -0.08
C ALA A 174 -12.15 -26.17 0.59
N CYS A 175 -12.16 -26.02 1.92
CA CYS A 175 -11.00 -25.46 2.65
C CYS A 175 -9.72 -26.30 2.52
N SER A 176 -9.86 -27.58 2.18
CA SER A 176 -8.75 -28.51 1.96
C SER A 176 -8.14 -28.42 0.55
N GLU A 177 -8.74 -27.63 -0.34
CA GLU A 177 -8.35 -27.50 -1.73
C GLU A 177 -7.75 -26.11 -1.98
N ASN A 178 -6.84 -26.03 -2.95
CA ASN A 178 -6.34 -24.75 -3.43
C ASN A 178 -7.46 -23.99 -4.15
N GLY A 179 -7.39 -22.66 -4.12
CA GLY A 179 -8.25 -21.83 -4.95
C GLY A 179 -8.17 -22.19 -6.45
N PRO A 180 -9.28 -22.10 -7.20
CA PRO A 180 -9.32 -22.56 -8.59
C PRO A 180 -8.50 -21.67 -9.53
N LEU A 181 -8.19 -20.44 -9.11
CA LEU A 181 -7.52 -19.44 -9.95
C LEU A 181 -6.01 -19.48 -9.74
N LYS A 182 -5.31 -20.26 -10.55
CA LYS A 182 -3.84 -20.22 -10.57
C LYS A 182 -3.34 -18.93 -11.20
N GLN A 183 -2.55 -18.16 -10.46
CA GLN A 183 -1.88 -16.96 -10.94
C GLN A 183 -0.36 -17.11 -10.85
N VAL A 184 0.32 -16.71 -11.93
CA VAL A 184 1.78 -16.54 -11.96
C VAL A 184 2.09 -15.12 -12.40
N ARG A 185 2.87 -14.41 -11.60
CA ARG A 185 3.25 -13.02 -11.88
C ARG A 185 4.66 -12.71 -11.40
N THR A 186 5.32 -11.77 -12.07
CA THR A 186 6.55 -11.17 -11.57
C THR A 186 6.21 -9.81 -10.96
N VAL A 187 6.59 -9.62 -9.70
CA VAL A 187 6.31 -8.42 -8.90
C VAL A 187 7.63 -7.77 -8.51
N GLY A 188 7.77 -6.50 -8.84
CA GLY A 188 8.85 -5.65 -8.38
C GLY A 188 8.31 -4.46 -7.61
N VAL A 189 9.20 -3.52 -7.34
CA VAL A 189 8.92 -2.29 -6.62
C VAL A 189 9.33 -1.11 -7.49
N LYS A 190 8.56 -0.02 -7.46
CA LYS A 190 8.92 1.20 -8.16
C LYS A 190 8.60 2.43 -7.33
N GLN A 191 9.55 3.34 -7.23
CA GLN A 191 9.31 4.72 -6.83
C GLN A 191 9.22 5.59 -8.08
N TYR A 192 8.17 6.40 -8.18
CA TYR A 192 8.02 7.34 -9.29
C TYR A 192 8.56 8.71 -8.89
N ALA A 193 9.16 9.43 -9.84
CA ALA A 193 9.75 10.74 -9.55
C ALA A 193 8.71 11.70 -8.94
N GLY A 194 8.99 12.23 -7.75
CA GLY A 194 8.08 13.11 -7.01
C GLY A 194 7.08 12.40 -6.09
N ASP A 195 7.14 11.07 -5.98
CA ASP A 195 6.42 10.30 -4.97
C ASP A 195 7.33 10.06 -3.76
N ASP A 196 6.76 10.12 -2.56
CA ASP A 196 7.42 9.87 -1.27
C ASP A 196 7.40 8.40 -0.85
N GLN A 197 6.77 7.53 -1.64
CA GLN A 197 6.61 6.12 -1.36
C GLN A 197 6.95 5.21 -2.54
N TYR A 198 7.21 3.95 -2.21
CA TYR A 198 7.37 2.85 -3.16
C TYR A 198 6.02 2.19 -3.45
N TYR A 199 5.87 1.63 -4.65
CA TYR A 199 4.68 0.90 -5.06
C TYR A 199 5.02 -0.51 -5.53
N LEU A 200 4.15 -1.46 -5.20
CA LEU A 200 4.17 -2.81 -5.78
C LEU A 200 3.67 -2.76 -7.22
N VAL A 201 4.50 -3.20 -8.16
CA VAL A 201 4.18 -3.18 -9.61
C VAL A 201 4.48 -4.53 -10.24
N ARG A 202 3.70 -4.90 -11.26
CA ARG A 202 4.06 -6.04 -12.11
C ARG A 202 5.16 -5.64 -13.08
N THR A 203 6.22 -6.44 -13.11
CA THR A 203 7.37 -6.27 -14.02
C THR A 203 7.35 -7.25 -15.19
N ASP A 204 6.38 -8.18 -15.20
CA ASP A 204 6.08 -8.98 -16.37
C ASP A 204 5.32 -8.17 -17.45
N ALA A 205 5.24 -8.74 -18.67
CA ALA A 205 4.62 -8.08 -19.82
C ALA A 205 3.23 -7.50 -19.49
N LEU A 206 2.85 -6.38 -20.10
CA LEU A 206 1.63 -5.60 -19.88
C LEU A 206 1.56 -4.80 -18.56
N GLY A 207 2.39 -5.10 -17.55
CA GLY A 207 2.43 -4.32 -16.30
C GLY A 207 1.19 -4.50 -15.42
N GLY A 208 0.85 -3.46 -14.65
CA GLY A 208 -0.27 -3.44 -13.70
C GLY A 208 0.17 -3.34 -12.24
N TYR A 209 -0.81 -3.28 -11.34
CA TYR A 209 -0.57 -3.32 -9.90
C TYR A 209 0.03 -4.66 -9.48
N GLY A 210 1.08 -4.60 -8.66
CA GLY A 210 1.87 -5.76 -8.26
C GLY A 210 1.50 -6.35 -6.90
N GLY A 211 0.62 -5.73 -6.12
CA GLY A 211 0.20 -6.30 -4.84
C GLY A 211 -0.90 -7.35 -4.98
N TYR A 212 -1.35 -7.88 -3.84
CA TYR A 212 -2.50 -8.77 -3.79
C TYR A 212 -3.74 -8.06 -4.33
N CYS A 213 -4.43 -8.70 -5.26
CA CYS A 213 -5.70 -8.22 -5.78
C CYS A 213 -6.44 -9.39 -6.41
N HIS A 214 -7.73 -9.50 -6.15
CA HIS A 214 -8.56 -10.55 -6.72
C HIS A 214 -9.01 -10.12 -8.13
N PRO A 215 -8.56 -10.78 -9.20
CA PRO A 215 -8.89 -10.37 -10.55
C PRO A 215 -10.27 -10.88 -10.98
N GLU A 216 -10.86 -11.85 -10.27
CA GLU A 216 -12.17 -12.38 -10.59
C GLU A 216 -13.26 -11.43 -10.09
N VAL A 217 -14.18 -11.07 -10.97
CA VAL A 217 -15.34 -10.25 -10.66
C VAL A 217 -16.54 -10.77 -11.45
N GLN A 218 -17.73 -10.72 -10.86
CA GLN A 218 -18.98 -10.96 -11.57
C GLN A 218 -19.41 -9.66 -12.26
N GLY A 219 -19.72 -9.72 -13.55
CA GLY A 219 -20.24 -8.58 -14.29
C GLY A 219 -20.09 -8.70 -15.80
N GLU A 220 -20.76 -7.81 -16.51
CA GLU A 220 -20.53 -7.63 -17.94
C GLU A 220 -19.17 -6.96 -18.15
N THR A 221 -18.38 -7.47 -19.11
CA THR A 221 -17.17 -6.78 -19.54
C THR A 221 -17.58 -5.62 -20.43
N ILE A 222 -17.36 -4.39 -19.97
CA ILE A 222 -17.62 -3.21 -20.77
C ILE A 222 -16.32 -2.83 -21.47
N SER A 223 -16.35 -2.80 -22.80
CA SER A 223 -15.22 -2.31 -23.59
C SER A 223 -15.04 -0.80 -23.34
N VAL A 224 -13.90 -0.43 -22.76
CA VAL A 224 -13.49 0.96 -22.53
C VAL A 224 -12.06 1.16 -23.03
N SER A 225 -11.75 2.37 -23.45
CA SER A 225 -10.41 2.83 -23.86
C SER A 225 -9.85 3.84 -22.86
N ILE A 226 -10.01 3.58 -21.56
CA ILE A 226 -9.42 4.39 -20.49
C ILE A 226 -7.96 3.99 -20.24
N PRO A 227 -7.05 4.96 -20.00
CA PRO A 227 -5.69 4.63 -19.59
C PRO A 227 -5.70 3.97 -18.22
N VAL A 228 -4.87 2.94 -18.07
CA VAL A 228 -4.68 2.19 -16.81
C VAL A 228 -3.25 2.34 -16.31
N TYR A 229 -3.08 2.23 -14.99
CA TYR A 229 -1.86 2.66 -14.30
C TYR A 229 -1.38 1.58 -13.31
N SER A 230 -0.06 1.41 -13.18
CA SER A 230 0.50 0.44 -12.22
C SER A 230 0.49 0.94 -10.77
N ALA A 231 0.35 2.26 -10.56
CA ALA A 231 0.26 2.94 -9.27
C ALA A 231 -0.79 4.08 -9.34
N PRO A 232 -1.27 4.64 -8.21
CA PRO A 232 -2.23 5.75 -8.21
C PRO A 232 -1.55 7.10 -8.54
N ASN A 233 -0.85 7.17 -9.67
CA ASN A 233 -0.20 8.38 -10.17
C ASN A 233 -0.11 8.37 -11.71
N SER A 234 -0.04 9.55 -12.32
CA SER A 234 -0.02 9.72 -13.78
C SER A 234 1.24 9.18 -14.48
N ARG A 235 2.36 9.10 -13.75
CA ARG A 235 3.67 8.64 -14.27
C ARG A 235 3.74 7.12 -14.41
N SER A 236 2.80 6.41 -13.81
CA SER A 236 2.73 4.95 -13.81
C SER A 236 1.85 4.37 -14.92
N LYS A 237 1.50 5.19 -15.92
CA LYS A 237 0.69 4.77 -17.07
C LYS A 237 1.28 3.50 -17.69
N MET A 238 0.44 2.48 -17.81
CA MET A 238 0.85 1.20 -18.42
C MET A 238 1.06 1.41 -19.92
N PRO A 239 2.08 0.77 -20.52
CA PRO A 239 2.44 0.95 -21.92
C PRO A 239 1.54 0.11 -22.85
N LEU A 240 0.23 0.10 -22.63
CA LEU A 240 -0.72 -0.64 -23.43
C LEU A 240 -1.06 0.11 -24.72
N GLN A 241 -1.10 -0.60 -25.84
CA GLN A 241 -1.68 -0.10 -27.07
C GLN A 241 -3.21 -0.07 -26.96
N ARG A 242 -3.86 0.83 -27.71
CA ARG A 242 -5.33 0.95 -27.67
C ARG A 242 -6.04 -0.37 -28.01
N GLN A 243 -5.46 -1.18 -28.90
CA GLN A 243 -6.00 -2.49 -29.29
C GLN A 243 -5.80 -3.58 -28.22
N GLU A 244 -4.87 -3.37 -27.29
CA GLU A 244 -4.63 -4.27 -26.16
C GLU A 244 -5.61 -4.02 -25.01
N MET A 245 -6.28 -2.86 -24.98
CA MET A 245 -7.32 -2.58 -23.99
C MET A 245 -8.63 -3.22 -24.44
N MET A 246 -9.08 -4.24 -23.71
CA MET A 246 -10.36 -4.89 -23.99
C MET A 246 -11.19 -4.95 -22.71
N GLY A 247 -11.48 -3.76 -22.19
CA GLY A 247 -12.57 -3.55 -21.25
C GLY A 247 -12.20 -3.52 -19.78
N TYR A 248 -13.01 -2.75 -19.07
CA TYR A 248 -13.14 -2.76 -17.63
C TYR A 248 -14.23 -3.78 -17.32
N MET A 249 -13.99 -4.64 -16.34
CA MET A 249 -15.09 -5.43 -15.82
C MET A 249 -15.88 -4.52 -14.88
N ALA A 250 -17.03 -4.05 -15.35
CA ALA A 250 -17.87 -3.14 -14.60
C ALA A 250 -18.84 -3.94 -13.74
N GLY A 251 -18.60 -3.90 -12.44
CA GLY A 251 -19.54 -4.34 -11.42
C GLY A 251 -19.35 -3.50 -10.17
N PRO A 252 -20.38 -3.30 -9.33
CA PRO A 252 -20.25 -2.63 -8.04
C PRO A 252 -19.21 -3.30 -7.10
N GLU A 253 -18.77 -4.51 -7.44
CA GLU A 253 -17.76 -5.32 -6.75
C GLU A 253 -16.37 -5.29 -7.42
N ALA A 254 -16.24 -4.65 -8.59
CA ALA A 254 -15.00 -4.71 -9.38
C ALA A 254 -13.94 -3.66 -8.98
N ALA A 255 -14.31 -2.66 -8.19
CA ALA A 255 -13.39 -1.72 -7.56
C ALA A 255 -13.23 -2.08 -6.08
N GLY A 256 -12.09 -2.65 -5.72
CA GLY A 256 -11.82 -3.09 -4.35
C GLY A 256 -11.32 -1.96 -3.44
N THR A 257 -10.56 -1.01 -3.98
CA THR A 257 -9.90 0.04 -3.18
C THR A 257 -9.94 1.38 -3.90
N VAL A 258 -10.29 2.44 -3.17
CA VAL A 258 -10.22 3.82 -3.65
C VAL A 258 -9.25 4.60 -2.78
N THR A 259 -8.42 5.45 -3.39
CA THR A 259 -7.52 6.33 -2.63
C THR A 259 -8.32 7.29 -1.73
N LYS A 260 -7.72 7.73 -0.61
CA LYS A 260 -8.38 8.63 0.35
C LYS A 260 -8.91 9.92 -0.27
N ASP A 261 -8.24 10.43 -1.30
CA ASP A 261 -8.65 11.62 -2.04
C ASP A 261 -9.75 11.34 -3.08
N GLY A 262 -10.12 10.09 -3.30
CA GLY A 262 -11.13 9.66 -4.25
C GLY A 262 -10.69 9.70 -5.72
N GLN A 263 -9.41 9.98 -6.03
CA GLN A 263 -8.96 10.18 -7.41
C GLN A 263 -8.61 8.89 -8.16
N TRP A 264 -8.36 7.80 -7.46
CA TRP A 264 -7.92 6.54 -8.06
C TRP A 264 -8.69 5.37 -7.48
N ALA A 265 -9.12 4.47 -8.36
CA ALA A 265 -9.71 3.18 -7.98
C ALA A 265 -8.81 2.05 -8.47
N LEU A 266 -8.52 1.08 -7.60
CA LEU A 266 -7.90 -0.19 -7.96
C LEU A 266 -9.01 -1.16 -8.35
N GLY A 267 -8.91 -1.71 -9.56
CA GLY A 267 -9.89 -2.68 -10.05
C GLY A 267 -9.32 -3.66 -11.06
N ALA A 268 -10.12 -4.68 -11.37
CA ALA A 268 -9.79 -5.68 -12.36
C ALA A 268 -10.02 -5.13 -13.79
N VAL A 269 -9.02 -5.31 -14.65
CA VAL A 269 -9.01 -4.91 -16.05
C VAL A 269 -8.72 -6.11 -16.93
N LEU A 270 -9.37 -6.15 -18.08
CA LEU A 270 -9.20 -7.23 -19.05
C LEU A 270 -8.38 -6.71 -20.23
N ILE A 271 -7.21 -7.29 -20.42
CA ILE A 271 -6.23 -6.84 -21.41
C ILE A 271 -6.07 -7.96 -22.44
N ARG A 272 -6.13 -7.62 -23.73
CA ARG A 272 -5.83 -8.56 -24.81
C ARG A 272 -4.36 -8.93 -24.75
N ASP A 273 -4.11 -10.22 -24.76
CA ASP A 273 -2.78 -10.82 -24.71
C ASP A 273 -2.79 -12.02 -25.65
N GLU A 274 -2.19 -11.87 -26.83
CA GLU A 274 -2.13 -12.94 -27.84
C GLU A 274 -1.39 -14.18 -27.35
N LYS A 275 -0.60 -14.06 -26.27
CA LYS A 275 0.10 -15.19 -25.64
C LYS A 275 -0.77 -15.91 -24.60
N SER A 276 -1.91 -15.33 -24.22
CA SER A 276 -2.86 -15.98 -23.32
C SER A 276 -3.67 -17.05 -24.05
N ALA A 277 -3.99 -18.15 -23.36
CA ALA A 277 -4.79 -19.23 -23.91
C ALA A 277 -6.19 -18.77 -24.37
N THR A 278 -6.76 -17.75 -23.72
CA THR A 278 -8.06 -17.17 -24.05
C THR A 278 -7.94 -15.94 -24.98
N GLY A 279 -6.72 -15.56 -25.37
CA GLY A 279 -6.42 -14.28 -26.03
C GLY A 279 -6.56 -13.05 -25.11
N MET A 280 -6.89 -13.28 -23.83
CA MET A 280 -7.23 -12.26 -22.84
C MET A 280 -6.56 -12.55 -21.51
N LYS A 281 -6.21 -11.51 -20.76
CA LYS A 281 -5.58 -11.65 -19.45
C LYS A 281 -6.13 -10.61 -18.49
N THR A 282 -6.65 -11.09 -17.37
CA THR A 282 -7.12 -10.23 -16.30
C THR A 282 -5.97 -9.78 -15.41
N ARG A 283 -5.97 -8.49 -15.03
CA ARG A 283 -4.99 -7.88 -14.13
C ARG A 283 -5.68 -6.88 -13.22
N CYS A 284 -5.02 -6.50 -12.14
CA CYS A 284 -5.42 -5.31 -11.42
C CYS A 284 -4.60 -4.11 -11.85
N ALA A 285 -5.25 -2.96 -11.96
CA ALA A 285 -4.63 -1.70 -12.30
C ALA A 285 -5.38 -0.55 -11.63
N TRP A 286 -4.68 0.56 -11.46
CA TRP A 286 -5.25 1.82 -11.00
C TRP A 286 -5.91 2.55 -12.17
N ILE A 287 -7.11 3.06 -11.90
CA ILE A 287 -7.99 3.71 -12.87
C ILE A 287 -8.36 5.09 -12.32
N PRO A 288 -8.29 6.16 -13.14
CA PRO A 288 -8.77 7.49 -12.73
C PRO A 288 -10.28 7.48 -12.52
N THR A 289 -10.75 7.98 -11.37
CA THR A 289 -12.18 8.21 -11.10
C THR A 289 -12.66 9.52 -11.73
N THR A 290 -13.95 9.82 -11.64
CA THR A 290 -14.52 11.14 -12.01
C THR A 290 -13.85 12.34 -11.38
N LYS A 291 -13.26 12.17 -10.19
CA LYS A 291 -12.60 13.27 -9.47
C LYS A 291 -11.19 13.55 -10.01
N ASN A 292 -10.65 12.63 -10.79
CA ASN A 292 -9.32 12.75 -11.34
C ASN A 292 -9.36 13.59 -12.63
N PRO A 293 -8.54 14.64 -12.77
CA PRO A 293 -8.49 15.44 -14.00
C PRO A 293 -7.97 14.65 -15.23
N LEU A 294 -7.40 13.47 -15.02
CA LEU A 294 -7.01 12.55 -16.10
C LEU A 294 -8.19 11.72 -16.63
N HIS A 295 -9.36 11.85 -16.03
CA HIS A 295 -10.58 11.23 -16.53
C HIS A 295 -10.92 11.73 -17.94
N THR A 296 -11.36 10.82 -18.80
CA THR A 296 -11.79 11.11 -20.17
C THR A 296 -13.30 10.93 -20.28
N GLU A 297 -14.02 11.99 -20.67
CA GLU A 297 -15.47 11.95 -20.86
C GLU A 297 -15.87 10.96 -21.98
N GLY A 298 -16.95 10.19 -21.78
CA GLY A 298 -17.60 9.38 -22.83
C GLY A 298 -17.47 7.86 -22.75
N GLU A 299 -16.95 7.28 -21.66
CA GLU A 299 -16.80 5.82 -21.46
C GLU A 299 -17.27 5.41 -20.06
N ALA A 300 -17.48 4.11 -19.77
CA ALA A 300 -18.00 3.64 -18.48
C ALA A 300 -17.20 4.24 -17.31
N VAL A 301 -17.90 4.97 -16.44
CA VAL A 301 -17.29 5.89 -15.49
C VAL A 301 -17.25 5.24 -14.10
N LEU A 302 -16.13 5.37 -13.38
CA LEU A 302 -16.09 5.10 -11.93
C LEU A 302 -16.28 6.40 -11.18
N GLY A 303 -17.35 6.48 -10.40
CA GLY A 303 -17.60 7.57 -9.48
C GLY A 303 -16.54 7.66 -8.38
N GLU A 304 -16.61 8.72 -7.57
CA GLU A 304 -15.64 8.99 -6.50
C GLU A 304 -15.56 7.88 -5.42
N ASN A 305 -16.59 7.04 -5.34
CA ASN A 305 -16.67 5.88 -4.45
C ASN A 305 -16.21 4.57 -5.11
N GLY A 306 -15.61 4.64 -6.32
CA GLY A 306 -15.20 3.48 -7.09
C GLY A 306 -16.37 2.68 -7.70
N LYS A 307 -17.62 3.11 -7.53
CA LYS A 307 -18.76 2.44 -8.17
C LYS A 307 -18.97 2.97 -9.58
N PRO A 308 -19.46 2.14 -10.51
CA PRO A 308 -19.91 2.64 -11.81
C PRO A 308 -20.90 3.81 -11.64
N VAL A 309 -20.70 4.88 -12.40
CA VAL A 309 -21.66 6.00 -12.53
C VAL A 309 -22.03 6.14 -14.01
N GLY A 310 -23.33 6.21 -14.30
CA GLY A 310 -23.86 6.16 -15.68
C GLY A 310 -24.72 4.94 -15.88
#